data_AF-A0A0M0GCX4-F1
#
_entry.id   AF-A0A0M0GCX4-F1
#
_cell.length_a   1.000
_cell.length_b   1.000
_cell.length_c   1.000
_cell.angle_alpha   90.00
_cell.angle_beta   90.00
_cell.angle_gamma   90.00
#
_symmetry.space_group_name_H-M   'P 1'
#
loop_
_entity.id
_entity.type
_entity.pdbx_description
1 polymer ?
#
loop_
_entity_poly.entity_id
_entity_poly.type
_entity_poly.pdbx_seq_one_letter_code
_entity_poly.pdbx_strand_id
1 'polypeptide(L)' 'MLLNPWVWDSAAQEKYPDRVTGESVPLEYLNEGYSEYYPYTSWITKGYVKRIELKEYATELL' A
#
# COMPACT_ATOMS: atom_id res chain seq x y z
N MET A 1 -3.57 -14.49 8.03
CA MET A 1 -3.49 -13.71 6.78
C MET A 1 -2.51 -12.60 7.01
N LEU A 2 -1.55 -12.42 6.11
CA LEU A 2 -0.61 -11.29 6.18
C LEU A 2 -1.33 -10.00 5.84
N LEU A 3 -0.94 -8.92 6.52
CA LEU A 3 -1.53 -7.61 6.32
C LEU A 3 -0.97 -6.93 5.07
N ASN A 4 -1.81 -6.23 4.32
CA ASN A 4 -1.37 -5.27 3.31
C ASN A 4 -1.75 -3.83 3.73
N PRO A 5 -0.82 -3.07 4.34
CA PRO A 5 -1.06 -1.70 4.75
C PRO A 5 -0.67 -0.68 3.67
N TRP A 6 -0.47 -1.07 2.41
CA TRP A 6 0.06 -0.18 1.37
C TRP A 6 -1.00 0.24 0.37
N VAL A 7 -1.08 1.54 0.13
CA VAL A 7 -1.92 2.15 -0.91
C VAL A 7 -1.07 2.91 -1.92
N TRP A 8 -1.59 3.09 -3.14
CA TRP A 8 -0.96 3.94 -4.13
C TRP A 8 -0.98 5.41 -3.70
N ASP A 9 0.09 6.13 -4.03
CA ASP A 9 0.17 7.58 -3.87
C ASP A 9 0.05 8.30 -5.23
N SER A 10 -0.17 9.61 -5.24
CA SER A 10 -0.39 10.39 -6.46
C SER A 10 0.77 10.32 -7.45
N ALA A 11 2.00 10.16 -6.97
CA ALA A 11 3.17 9.98 -7.84
C ALA A 11 3.14 8.64 -8.61
N ALA A 12 2.48 7.61 -8.08
CA ALA A 12 2.24 6.38 -8.83
C ALA A 12 1.20 6.60 -9.92
N GLN A 13 0.09 7.28 -9.60
CA GLN A 13 -1.00 7.55 -10.53
C GLN A 13 -0.56 8.43 -11.72
N GLU A 14 0.26 9.45 -11.46
CA GLU A 14 0.78 10.34 -12.50
C GLU A 14 1.60 9.57 -13.56
N LYS A 15 2.32 8.54 -13.12
CA LYS A 15 3.15 7.71 -13.99
C LYS A 15 2.39 6.51 -14.58
N TYR A 16 1.46 5.95 -13.82
CA TYR A 16 0.70 4.74 -14.12
C TYR A 16 -0.77 5.01 -13.81
N PRO A 17 -1.58 5.40 -14.82
CA PRO A 17 -2.97 5.85 -14.61
C PRO A 17 -3.89 4.80 -13.96
N ASP A 18 -3.52 3.53 -14.02
CA ASP A 18 -4.21 2.39 -13.40
C ASP A 18 -3.95 2.25 -11.89
N ARG A 19 -2.98 2.98 -11.34
CA ARG A 19 -2.61 2.96 -9.92
C ARG A 19 -3.27 4.12 -9.19
N VAL A 20 -4.56 3.96 -8.91
CA VAL A 20 -5.39 5.03 -8.34
C VAL A 20 -4.97 5.35 -6.91
N THR A 21 -4.68 6.63 -6.65
CA THR A 21 -4.28 7.13 -5.33
C THR A 21 -5.29 6.70 -4.25
N GLY A 22 -4.79 6.14 -3.15
CA GLY A 22 -5.61 5.68 -2.02
C GLY A 22 -6.16 4.26 -2.17
N GLU A 23 -6.11 3.66 -3.37
CA GLU A 23 -6.44 2.24 -3.52
C GLU A 23 -5.31 1.35 -3.03
N SER A 24 -5.68 0.19 -2.49
CA SER A 24 -4.72 -0.82 -2.02
C SER A 24 -3.83 -1.30 -3.16
N VAL A 25 -2.53 -1.41 -2.88
CA VAL A 25 -1.59 -2.05 -3.81
C VAL A 25 -1.95 -3.53 -3.93
N PRO A 26 -2.20 -4.09 -5.12
CA PRO A 26 -2.55 -5.50 -5.24
C PRO A 26 -1.42 -6.41 -4.74
N LEU A 27 -1.79 -7.53 -4.12
CA LEU A 27 -0.83 -8.42 -3.43
C LEU A 27 0.22 -8.99 -4.39
N GLU A 28 -0.13 -9.19 -5.66
CA GLU A 28 0.79 -9.67 -6.70
C GLU A 28 1.96 -8.71 -6.99
N TYR A 29 1.87 -7.44 -6.57
CA TYR A 29 2.95 -6.46 -6.68
C TYR A 29 3.82 -6.38 -5.42
N LEU A 30 3.47 -7.10 -4.37
CA LEU A 30 4.12 -7.03 -3.07
C LEU A 30 4.91 -8.31 -2.78
N ASN A 31 5.93 -8.18 -1.95
CA ASN A 31 6.70 -9.30 -1.44
C ASN A 31 6.11 -9.73 -0.09
N GLU A 32 5.93 -11.03 0.08
CA GLU A 32 5.52 -11.63 1.35
C GLU A 32 6.64 -11.48 2.39
N GLY A 33 6.33 -10.82 3.51
CA GLY A 33 7.18 -10.72 4.68
C GLY A 33 6.67 -11.59 5.84
N TYR A 34 7.30 -11.44 7.01
CA TYR A 34 6.96 -12.25 8.19
C TYR A 34 5.57 -11.94 8.77
N SER A 35 5.18 -10.66 8.82
CA SER A 35 3.90 -10.21 9.42
C SER A 35 3.03 -9.40 8.46
N GLU A 36 3.62 -8.83 7.41
CA GLU A 36 2.94 -7.98 6.43
C GLU A 36 3.59 -8.14 5.05
N TYR A 37 2.88 -7.66 4.03
CA TYR A 37 3.38 -7.51 2.68
C TYR A 37 4.19 -6.22 2.54
N TYR A 38 5.25 -6.28 1.73
CA TYR A 38 6.16 -5.16 1.51
C TYR A 38 6.30 -4.83 0.01
N PRO A 39 6.15 -3.55 -0.37
CA PRO A 39 6.45 -3.11 -1.73
C PRO A 39 7.96 -3.07 -1.95
N TYR A 40 8.38 -2.92 -3.20
CA TYR A 40 9.78 -2.68 -3.53
C TYR A 40 10.30 -1.40 -2.86
N THR A 41 11.50 -1.45 -2.28
CA THR A 41 12.15 -0.28 -1.65
C THR A 41 12.21 0.92 -2.58
N SER A 42 12.43 0.70 -3.88
CA SER A 42 12.46 1.77 -4.87
C SER A 42 11.14 2.53 -5.01
N TRP A 43 10.00 1.88 -4.75
CA TRP A 43 8.68 2.53 -4.78
C TRP A 43 8.44 3.37 -3.53
N ILE A 44 8.91 2.88 -2.37
CA ILE A 44 8.89 3.65 -1.12
C ILE A 44 9.73 4.92 -1.30
N THR A 45 10.97 4.79 -1.79
CA THR A 45 11.87 5.95 -2.00
C THR A 45 11.34 6.94 -3.03
N LYS A 46 10.60 6.47 -4.04
CA LYS A 46 9.98 7.33 -5.06
C LYS A 46 8.64 7.94 -4.63
N GLY A 47 8.13 7.60 -3.45
CA GLY A 47 6.81 8.05 -2.99
C GLY A 47 5.66 7.52 -3.85
N TYR A 48 5.81 6.32 -4.44
CA TYR A 48 4.73 5.70 -5.23
C TYR A 48 3.69 4.99 -4.36
N VAL A 49 4.07 4.67 -3.13
CA VAL A 49 3.23 3.94 -2.20
C VAL A 49 3.30 4.61 -0.84
N LYS A 50 2.18 4.61 -0.13
CA LYS A 50 2.07 5.12 1.23
C LYS A 50 1.57 4.03 2.14
N ARG A 51 2.12 3.96 3.35
CA ARG A 51 1.63 3.06 4.39
C ARG A 51 0.48 3.72 5.13
N ILE A 52 -0.66 3.05 5.20
CA ILE A 52 -1.77 3.45 6.08
C ILE A 52 -1.53 2.85 7.47
N GLU A 53 -1.53 3.68 8.51
CA GLU A 53 -1.56 3.15 9.87
C GLU A 53 -2.95 2.56 10.12
N LEU A 54 -3.01 1.29 10.51
CA LEU A 54 -4.26 0.57 10.82
C LEU A 54 -5.07 1.14 12.00
N LYS A 55 -4.69 2.29 12.57
CA LYS A 55 -5.40 2.87 13.71
C LYS A 55 -6.86 3.23 13.42
N GLU A 56 -7.27 3.38 12.16
CA GLU A 56 -8.62 3.84 11.82
C GLU A 56 -9.64 2.71 11.56
N TYR A 57 -9.22 1.46 11.34
CA TYR A 57 -10.19 0.36 11.07
C TYR A 57 -10.69 -0.39 12.30
N ALA A 58 -10.14 -0.11 13.50
CA ALA A 58 -10.62 -0.73 14.73
C ALA A 58 -11.85 -0.03 15.34
N THR A 59 -12.26 1.13 14.81
CA THR A 59 -13.34 1.94 15.39
C THR A 59 -14.71 1.72 14.72
N GLU A 60 -14.80 0.92 13.66
CA GLU A 60 -16.08 0.60 13.00
C GLU A 60 -16.61 -0.82 13.30
N LEU A 61 -15.98 -1.53 14.25
CA LEU A 61 -16.42 -2.87 14.69
C LEU A 61 -16.83 -2.93 16.18
N LEU A 62 -17.21 -1.81 16.79
CA LEU A 62 -17.83 -1.77 18.13
C LEU A 62 -19.26 -1.24 18.07
#